data_AF-A0A3D6DFS8-F1
#
_entry.id   AF-A0A3D6DFS8-F1
#
_cell.length_a   1.000
_cell.length_b   1.000
_cell.length_c   1.000
_cell.angle_alpha   90.00
_cell.angle_beta   90.00
_cell.angle_gamma   90.00
#
_symmetry.space_group_name_H-M   'P 1'
#
loop_
_entity.id
_entity.type
_entity.pdbx_description
1 polymer ?
#
loop_
_entity_poly.entity_id
_entity_poly.type
_entity_poly.pdbx_seq_one_letter_code
_entity_poly.pdbx_strand_id
1 'polypeptide(L)'
;ALVSGEIITESTAKKWRAGQAVGAHGPSDWTANFTVWRDDLLERYSHSQWSIGSGSHVEVKHRDGEVTFMLDLRPLHVGDVMAHNVTIAGRGGKVPMEWQAYADSVRHTDYGMISEVALSAEVGLTSGSQFRASWDGGIPVDLALEHHLEEGNVHVVTPSKLDLSFSDATWQLDPQKSPRLRWTEADWTSIMVD
;
A
#
# COMPACT_ATOMS: atom_id res chain seq x y z
N ALA A 1 -8.85 11.86 25.69
CA ALA A 1 -8.60 10.56 25.02
C ALA A 1 -8.28 9.54 26.10
N LEU A 2 -9.18 8.57 26.32
CA LEU A 2 -8.85 7.38 27.12
C LEU A 2 -8.27 6.37 26.13
N VAL A 3 -6.95 6.25 26.16
CA VAL A 3 -6.18 5.32 25.33
C VAL A 3 -6.20 3.98 26.05
N SER A 4 -6.80 2.96 25.45
CA SER A 4 -6.53 1.57 25.82
C SER A 4 -6.13 0.79 24.57
N GLY A 5 -4.85 0.89 24.26
CA GLY A 5 -4.15 0.08 23.28
C GLY A 5 -2.69 0.11 23.67
N GLU A 6 -2.09 -1.07 23.90
CA GLU A 6 -0.67 -1.15 24.20
C GLU A 6 0.09 -0.64 22.97
N ILE A 7 0.82 0.46 23.11
CA ILE A 7 1.72 0.94 22.06
C ILE A 7 2.71 -0.19 21.79
N ILE A 8 2.79 -0.69 20.56
CA ILE A 8 3.77 -1.71 20.19
C ILE A 8 5.16 -1.08 20.37
N THR A 9 5.80 -1.38 21.49
CA THR A 9 7.14 -0.91 21.80
C THR A 9 8.17 -1.75 21.05
N GLU A 10 9.39 -1.21 20.91
CA GLU A 10 10.54 -1.98 20.40
C GLU A 10 10.78 -3.27 21.21
N SER A 11 10.44 -3.26 22.51
CA SER A 11 10.51 -4.44 23.36
C SER A 11 9.44 -5.49 23.03
N THR A 12 8.21 -5.07 22.67
CA THR A 12 7.16 -5.97 22.17
C THR A 12 7.53 -6.58 20.82
N ALA A 13 8.05 -5.76 19.90
CA ALA A 13 8.55 -6.24 18.60
C ALA A 13 9.73 -7.23 18.75
N LYS A 14 10.67 -6.98 19.68
CA LYS A 14 11.76 -7.91 19.99
C LYS A 14 11.27 -9.23 20.57
N LYS A 15 10.24 -9.22 21.44
CA LYS A 15 9.62 -10.44 21.98
C LYS A 15 8.96 -11.27 20.88
N TRP A 16 8.28 -10.64 19.93
CA TRP A 16 7.68 -11.34 18.79
C TRP A 16 8.74 -12.00 17.89
N ARG A 17 9.86 -11.31 17.64
CA ARG A 17 11.01 -11.89 16.91
C ARG A 17 11.69 -13.02 17.68
N ALA A 18 11.81 -12.89 19.00
CA ALA A 18 12.43 -13.92 19.86
C ALA A 18 11.53 -15.16 20.06
N GLY A 19 10.21 -15.04 19.87
CA GLY A 19 9.24 -16.13 19.94
C GLY A 19 9.25 -17.08 18.74
N GLN A 20 10.07 -16.85 17.71
CA GLN A 20 10.22 -17.79 16.59
C GLN A 20 11.06 -19.03 16.91
N ALA A 21 11.49 -19.21 18.17
CA ALA A 21 12.04 -20.48 18.63
C ALA A 21 10.92 -21.55 18.67
N VAL A 22 11.13 -22.64 17.93
CA VAL A 22 10.22 -23.78 17.71
C VAL A 22 9.48 -24.16 19.00
N GLY A 23 8.16 -23.94 19.02
CA GLY A 23 7.25 -24.37 20.10
C GLY A 23 6.51 -23.27 20.85
N ALA A 24 6.77 -21.98 20.59
CA ALA A 24 6.01 -20.90 21.21
C ALA A 24 4.63 -20.73 20.53
N HIS A 25 3.58 -20.61 21.34
CA HIS A 25 2.25 -20.19 20.87
C HIS A 25 2.40 -18.94 19.99
N GLY A 26 1.80 -18.96 18.80
CA GLY A 26 1.77 -17.78 17.93
C GLY A 26 1.21 -16.56 18.68
N PRO A 27 1.45 -15.33 18.18
CA PRO A 27 0.94 -14.13 18.85
C PRO A 27 -0.56 -14.30 19.14
N SER A 28 -0.99 -13.97 20.36
CA SER A 28 -2.40 -14.07 20.72
C SER A 28 -3.26 -13.20 19.81
N ASP A 29 -4.54 -13.55 19.69
CA ASP A 29 -5.49 -12.74 18.94
C ASP A 29 -5.61 -11.34 19.54
N TRP A 30 -5.51 -10.31 18.70
CA TRP A 30 -5.64 -8.92 19.13
C TRP A 30 -6.31 -8.04 18.07
N THR A 31 -6.86 -6.90 18.50
CA THR A 31 -7.42 -5.89 17.62
C THR A 31 -6.98 -4.53 18.10
N ALA A 32 -6.40 -3.74 17.20
CA ALA A 32 -6.11 -2.34 17.39
C ALA A 32 -7.09 -1.54 16.53
N ASN A 33 -7.83 -0.63 17.15
CA ASN A 33 -8.87 0.15 16.48
C ASN A 33 -8.78 1.59 16.96
N PHE A 34 -8.55 2.49 16.00
CA PHE A 34 -8.33 3.91 16.23
C PHE A 34 -9.32 4.70 15.39
N THR A 35 -9.95 5.70 15.99
CA THR A 35 -10.80 6.65 15.27
C THR A 35 -10.38 8.06 15.64
N VAL A 36 -10.16 8.89 14.64
CA VAL A 36 -9.79 10.30 14.81
C VAL A 36 -11.07 11.08 15.08
N TRP A 37 -11.20 11.61 16.29
CA TRP A 37 -12.37 12.42 16.65
C TRP A 37 -12.14 13.90 16.35
N ARG A 38 -10.88 14.34 16.44
CA ARG A 38 -10.36 15.67 16.12
C ARG A 38 -8.92 15.52 15.65
N ASP A 39 -8.48 16.35 14.72
CA ASP A 39 -7.15 16.25 14.09
C ASP A 39 -6.19 17.39 14.45
N ASP A 40 -6.61 18.26 15.37
CA ASP A 40 -5.93 19.51 15.69
C ASP A 40 -4.51 19.30 16.26
N LEU A 41 -4.20 18.12 16.80
CA LEU A 41 -2.85 17.78 17.23
C LEU A 41 -1.94 17.39 16.06
N LEU A 42 -2.45 16.58 15.12
CA LEU A 42 -1.65 16.13 13.97
C LEU A 42 -1.27 17.32 13.09
N GLU A 43 -2.25 18.18 12.80
CA GLU A 43 -2.05 19.39 12.01
C GLU A 43 -1.03 20.34 12.68
N ARG A 44 -1.09 20.49 14.02
CA ARG A 44 -0.15 21.35 14.76
C ARG A 44 1.27 20.81 14.74
N TYR A 45 1.46 19.51 14.99
CA TYR A 45 2.80 18.91 14.99
C TYR A 45 3.40 18.86 13.59
N SER A 46 2.57 18.73 12.55
CA SER A 46 3.01 18.72 11.17
C SER A 46 3.26 20.11 10.59
N HIS A 47 3.01 21.20 11.34
CA HIS A 47 3.04 22.58 10.81
C HIS A 47 2.13 22.75 9.57
N SER A 48 0.92 22.18 9.64
CA SER A 48 -0.08 22.17 8.56
C SER A 48 0.38 21.46 7.28
N GLN A 49 1.47 20.68 7.33
CA GLN A 49 1.89 19.85 6.20
C GLN A 49 1.05 18.59 6.09
N TRP A 50 0.66 18.01 7.24
CA TRP A 50 -0.07 16.75 7.29
C TRP A 50 -1.33 16.86 8.15
N SER A 51 -2.46 16.40 7.64
CA SER A 51 -3.69 16.28 8.42
C SER A 51 -4.54 15.10 7.94
N ILE A 52 -5.33 14.54 8.86
CA ILE A 52 -6.37 13.56 8.55
C ILE A 52 -7.65 13.98 9.25
N GLY A 53 -8.75 14.13 8.54
CA GLY A 53 -9.94 14.70 9.15
C GLY A 53 -10.60 13.81 10.19
N SER A 54 -11.48 14.43 10.96
CA SER A 54 -12.33 13.72 11.92
C SER A 54 -13.19 12.66 11.23
N GLY A 55 -13.34 11.50 11.86
CA GLY A 55 -13.99 10.33 11.29
C GLY A 55 -13.03 9.36 10.62
N SER A 56 -11.75 9.76 10.41
CA SER A 56 -10.72 8.83 9.93
C SER A 56 -10.55 7.65 10.89
N HIS A 57 -10.32 6.47 10.35
CA HIS A 57 -10.35 5.21 11.07
C HIS A 57 -9.18 4.31 10.66
N VAL A 58 -8.56 3.67 11.63
CA VAL A 58 -7.52 2.66 11.40
C VAL A 58 -7.85 1.43 12.24
N GLU A 59 -7.94 0.29 11.58
CA GLU A 59 -8.16 -0.99 12.22
C GLU A 59 -7.09 -1.98 11.77
N VAL A 60 -6.53 -2.72 12.74
CA VAL A 60 -5.66 -3.86 12.49
C VAL A 60 -6.11 -5.00 13.39
N LYS A 61 -6.29 -6.18 12.82
CA LYS A 61 -6.69 -7.39 13.54
C LYS A 61 -5.67 -8.47 13.28
N HIS A 62 -5.27 -9.18 14.33
CA HIS A 62 -4.54 -10.43 14.23
C HIS A 62 -5.43 -11.56 14.74
N ARG A 63 -5.70 -12.57 13.91
CA ARG A 63 -6.50 -13.75 14.23
C ARG A 63 -5.83 -15.00 13.67
N ASP A 64 -5.54 -15.96 14.52
CA ASP A 64 -5.02 -17.28 14.09
C ASP A 64 -3.76 -17.23 13.20
N GLY A 65 -2.91 -16.21 13.35
CA GLY A 65 -1.72 -16.01 12.52
C GLY A 65 -1.95 -15.21 11.22
N GLU A 66 -3.17 -14.71 11.01
CA GLU A 66 -3.50 -13.78 9.92
C GLU A 66 -3.60 -12.35 10.46
N VAL A 67 -3.07 -11.40 9.69
CA VAL A 67 -3.26 -9.97 9.92
C VAL A 67 -4.20 -9.43 8.86
N THR A 68 -5.22 -8.67 9.27
CA THR A 68 -6.06 -7.85 8.38
C THR A 68 -5.99 -6.40 8.81
N PHE A 69 -5.89 -5.47 7.88
CA PHE A 69 -5.85 -4.04 8.18
C PHE A 69 -6.82 -3.25 7.29
N MET A 70 -7.28 -2.13 7.82
CA MET A 70 -8.07 -1.13 7.12
C MET A 70 -7.69 0.27 7.61
N LEU A 71 -7.36 1.16 6.70
CA LEU A 71 -7.17 2.58 6.91
C LEU A 71 -8.25 3.27 6.08
N ASP A 72 -9.07 4.11 6.69
CA ASP A 72 -10.09 4.92 6.03
C ASP A 72 -9.89 6.36 6.49
N LEU A 73 -9.31 7.21 5.64
CA LEU A 73 -8.84 8.55 5.97
C LEU A 73 -9.69 9.60 5.25
N ARG A 74 -10.29 10.52 6.01
CA ARG A 74 -11.31 11.45 5.51
C ARG A 74 -11.22 12.85 6.14
N PRO A 75 -10.77 13.89 5.42
CA PRO A 75 -9.82 13.87 4.28
C PRO A 75 -8.38 13.54 4.68
N LEU A 76 -7.50 13.33 3.70
CA LEU A 76 -6.05 13.22 3.88
C LEU A 76 -5.35 14.40 3.21
N HIS A 77 -4.40 15.01 3.92
CA HIS A 77 -3.49 16.02 3.39
C HIS A 77 -2.06 15.64 3.74
N VAL A 78 -1.17 15.59 2.74
CA VAL A 78 0.25 15.27 2.89
C VAL A 78 1.07 16.13 1.93
N GLY A 79 1.67 17.21 2.42
CA GLY A 79 2.48 18.11 1.61
C GLY A 79 1.64 18.72 0.49
N ASP A 80 2.04 18.49 -0.76
CA ASP A 80 1.33 18.99 -1.94
C ASP A 80 0.10 18.17 -2.35
N VAL A 81 -0.13 17.02 -1.69
CA VAL A 81 -1.21 16.10 -2.05
C VAL A 81 -2.37 16.21 -1.06
N MET A 82 -3.58 16.39 -1.60
CA MET A 82 -4.83 16.35 -0.86
C MET A 82 -5.75 15.30 -1.47
N ALA A 83 -6.38 14.47 -0.65
CA ALA A 83 -7.39 13.51 -1.09
C ALA A 83 -8.62 13.63 -0.18
N HIS A 84 -9.81 13.51 -0.78
CA HIS A 84 -11.04 13.64 -0.02
C HIS A 84 -11.34 12.37 0.79
N ASN A 85 -11.20 11.19 0.19
CA ASN A 85 -11.18 9.93 0.93
C ASN A 85 -9.99 9.08 0.47
N VAL A 86 -9.37 8.37 1.40
CA VAL A 86 -8.37 7.33 1.12
C VAL A 86 -8.72 6.09 1.92
N THR A 87 -8.98 4.98 1.23
CA THR A 87 -9.18 3.68 1.84
C THR A 87 -8.03 2.76 1.46
N ILE A 88 -7.35 2.16 2.43
CA ILE A 88 -6.35 1.11 2.20
C ILE A 88 -6.76 -0.09 3.04
N ALA A 89 -6.98 -1.23 2.42
CA ALA A 89 -7.34 -2.45 3.12
C ALA A 89 -6.51 -3.62 2.61
N GLY A 90 -6.24 -4.57 3.48
CA GLY A 90 -5.49 -5.74 3.08
C GLY A 90 -5.38 -6.79 4.17
N ARG A 91 -4.70 -7.88 3.81
CA ARG A 91 -4.44 -9.01 4.68
C ARG A 91 -3.12 -9.69 4.32
N GLY A 92 -2.61 -10.48 5.25
CA GLY A 92 -1.47 -11.37 5.05
C GLY A 92 -1.05 -12.05 6.34
N GLY A 93 -0.26 -13.10 6.23
CA GLY A 93 0.14 -13.91 7.39
C GLY A 93 0.57 -15.28 6.96
N LYS A 94 -0.26 -16.30 7.23
CA LYS A 94 -0.06 -17.65 6.70
C LYS A 94 -0.52 -17.73 5.24
N VAL A 95 -1.46 -16.88 4.82
CA VAL A 95 -1.81 -16.70 3.41
C VAL A 95 -0.98 -15.60 2.74
N PRO A 96 -0.80 -15.67 1.40
CA PRO A 96 -0.28 -14.58 0.58
C PRO A 96 -0.84 -13.20 0.95
N MET A 97 0.00 -12.18 0.85
CA MET A 97 -0.41 -10.82 1.15
C MET A 97 -1.25 -10.26 0.01
N GLU A 98 -2.34 -9.59 0.35
CA GLU A 98 -3.30 -8.99 -0.57
C GLU A 98 -3.66 -7.62 -0.02
N TRP A 99 -3.59 -6.58 -0.83
CA TRP A 99 -4.06 -5.27 -0.44
C TRP A 99 -4.62 -4.47 -1.62
N GLN A 100 -5.49 -3.52 -1.28
CA GLN A 100 -6.07 -2.55 -2.19
C GLN A 100 -6.01 -1.17 -1.54
N ALA A 101 -5.75 -0.16 -2.34
CA ALA A 101 -5.87 1.24 -1.99
C ALA A 101 -6.80 1.93 -2.99
N TYR A 102 -7.69 2.77 -2.49
CA TYR A 102 -8.55 3.63 -3.28
C TYR A 102 -8.47 5.04 -2.72
N ALA A 103 -8.41 6.03 -3.59
CA ALA A 103 -8.53 7.42 -3.21
C ALA A 103 -9.42 8.17 -4.18
N ASP A 104 -10.27 9.07 -3.67
CA ASP A 104 -11.08 9.96 -4.50
C ASP A 104 -10.66 11.43 -4.34
N SER A 105 -10.90 12.19 -5.40
CA SER A 105 -10.61 13.61 -5.52
C SER A 105 -9.17 13.96 -5.14
N VAL A 106 -8.20 13.19 -5.64
CA VAL A 106 -6.78 13.40 -5.38
C VAL A 106 -6.32 14.65 -6.13
N ARG A 107 -5.81 15.63 -5.40
CA ARG A 107 -5.31 16.91 -5.91
C ARG A 107 -3.86 17.07 -5.57
N HIS A 108 -3.07 17.48 -6.55
CA HIS A 108 -1.71 17.96 -6.35
C HIS A 108 -1.64 19.44 -6.71
N THR A 109 -0.91 20.23 -5.92
CA THR A 109 -0.75 21.68 -6.12
C THR A 109 -0.29 22.04 -7.54
N ASP A 110 0.68 21.30 -8.07
CA ASP A 110 1.23 21.51 -9.43
C ASP A 110 0.59 20.71 -10.58
N TYR A 111 -0.04 19.57 -10.30
CA TYR A 111 -0.44 18.60 -11.35
C TYR A 111 -1.95 18.47 -11.55
N GLY A 112 -2.76 19.22 -10.79
CA GLY A 112 -4.21 19.24 -10.94
C GLY A 112 -4.91 18.14 -10.15
N MET A 113 -6.03 17.66 -10.68
CA MET A 113 -6.92 16.73 -9.98
C MET A 113 -7.09 15.44 -10.76
N ILE A 114 -7.14 14.33 -10.01
CA ILE A 114 -7.58 13.00 -10.42
C ILE A 114 -8.84 12.70 -9.61
N SER A 115 -9.90 12.21 -10.26
CA SER A 115 -11.15 11.94 -9.55
C SER A 115 -11.05 10.67 -8.71
N GLU A 116 -10.33 9.66 -9.19
CA GLU A 116 -10.20 8.34 -8.62
C GLU A 116 -8.81 7.74 -8.89
N VAL A 117 -8.21 7.15 -7.87
CA VAL A 117 -7.02 6.32 -7.97
C VAL A 117 -7.33 4.99 -7.32
N ALA A 118 -7.05 3.89 -8.00
CA ALA A 118 -7.13 2.54 -7.45
C ALA A 118 -5.79 1.83 -7.63
N LEU A 119 -5.30 1.23 -6.55
CA LEU A 119 -4.10 0.40 -6.54
C LEU A 119 -4.46 -0.93 -5.91
N SER A 120 -3.90 -2.02 -6.39
CA SER A 120 -3.96 -3.29 -5.69
C SER A 120 -2.67 -4.08 -5.87
N ALA A 121 -2.38 -4.95 -4.90
CA ALA A 121 -1.34 -5.93 -5.04
C ALA A 121 -1.74 -7.26 -4.40
N GLU A 122 -1.40 -8.34 -5.09
CA GLU A 122 -1.46 -9.70 -4.60
C GLU A 122 -0.04 -10.25 -4.64
N VAL A 123 0.52 -10.61 -3.49
CA VAL A 123 1.90 -11.08 -3.34
C VAL A 123 1.87 -12.55 -2.94
N GLY A 124 1.97 -13.41 -3.95
CA GLY A 124 2.08 -14.86 -3.77
C GLY A 124 3.45 -15.24 -3.21
N LEU A 125 3.47 -16.02 -2.13
CA LEU A 125 4.73 -16.48 -1.50
C LEU A 125 5.60 -17.36 -2.42
N THR A 126 5.01 -17.97 -3.47
CA THR A 126 5.71 -18.97 -4.30
C THR A 126 5.39 -18.91 -5.79
N SER A 127 4.44 -18.09 -6.25
CA SER A 127 3.91 -18.16 -7.63
C SER A 127 3.93 -16.85 -8.40
N GLY A 128 4.55 -15.81 -7.83
CA GLY A 128 4.56 -14.46 -8.38
C GLY A 128 3.55 -13.53 -7.72
N SER A 129 3.73 -12.24 -7.94
CA SER A 129 2.88 -11.19 -7.43
C SER A 129 2.30 -10.39 -8.59
N GLN A 130 1.08 -9.88 -8.44
CA GLN A 130 0.46 -8.97 -9.40
C GLN A 130 0.21 -7.64 -8.72
N PHE A 131 0.57 -6.55 -9.39
CA PHE A 131 0.25 -5.18 -8.99
C PHE A 131 -0.61 -4.56 -10.06
N ARG A 132 -1.66 -3.84 -9.65
CA ARG A 132 -2.52 -3.08 -10.56
C ARG A 132 -2.61 -1.64 -10.08
N ALA A 133 -2.66 -0.72 -11.03
CA ALA A 133 -2.85 0.69 -10.76
C ALA A 133 -3.73 1.30 -11.86
N SER A 134 -4.75 2.07 -11.48
CA SER A 134 -5.55 2.84 -12.42
C SER A 134 -5.94 4.19 -11.85
N TRP A 135 -6.08 5.19 -12.73
CA TRP A 135 -6.57 6.51 -12.36
C TRP A 135 -7.16 7.27 -13.54
N ASP A 136 -8.07 8.21 -13.25
CA ASP A 136 -8.76 9.06 -14.23
C ASP A 136 -8.24 10.52 -14.18
N GLY A 137 -6.99 10.70 -14.58
CA GLY A 137 -6.35 12.02 -14.64
C GLY A 137 -6.48 12.71 -16.00
N GLY A 138 -5.70 13.78 -16.20
CA GLY A 138 -5.54 14.40 -17.53
C GLY A 138 -5.05 13.42 -18.61
N ILE A 139 -4.37 12.35 -18.19
CA ILE A 139 -4.12 11.14 -18.99
C ILE A 139 -4.59 9.96 -18.12
N PRO A 140 -5.76 9.35 -18.41
CA PRO A 140 -6.19 8.14 -17.73
C PRO A 140 -5.24 6.98 -18.00
N VAL A 141 -4.97 6.19 -16.96
CA VAL A 141 -4.03 5.07 -17.00
C VAL A 141 -4.65 3.82 -16.41
N ASP A 142 -4.38 2.67 -17.02
CA ASP A 142 -4.59 1.34 -16.45
C ASP A 142 -3.33 0.50 -16.66
N LEU A 143 -2.71 0.10 -15.56
CA LEU A 143 -1.41 -0.57 -15.49
C LEU A 143 -1.55 -1.88 -14.71
N ALA A 144 -0.97 -2.95 -15.26
CA ALA A 144 -0.74 -4.19 -14.53
C ALA A 144 0.74 -4.58 -14.63
N LEU A 145 1.33 -4.91 -13.48
CA LEU A 145 2.70 -5.40 -13.37
C LEU A 145 2.67 -6.80 -12.75
N GLU A 146 3.55 -7.66 -13.24
CA GLU A 146 3.77 -8.99 -12.70
C GLU A 146 5.18 -9.06 -12.14
N HIS A 147 5.30 -9.57 -10.92
CA HIS A 147 6.56 -9.80 -10.23
C HIS A 147 6.79 -11.31 -10.07
N HIS A 148 8.01 -11.76 -10.30
CA HIS A 148 8.42 -13.12 -9.99
C HIS A 148 9.90 -13.15 -9.57
N LEU A 149 10.33 -14.31 -9.08
CA LEU A 149 11.72 -14.59 -8.75
C LEU A 149 12.31 -15.53 -9.81
N GLU A 150 13.44 -15.15 -10.38
CA GLU A 150 14.30 -16.01 -11.18
C GLU A 150 15.41 -16.67 -10.32
N GLU A 151 16.18 -17.56 -10.92
CA GLU A 151 17.33 -18.20 -10.25
C GLU A 151 18.30 -17.16 -9.66
N GLY A 152 18.84 -17.46 -8.48
CA GLY A 152 19.76 -16.54 -7.79
C GLY A 152 19.09 -15.35 -7.10
N ASN A 153 17.80 -15.48 -6.72
CA ASN A 153 17.02 -14.42 -6.05
C ASN A 153 16.96 -13.12 -6.86
N VAL A 154 16.88 -13.25 -8.18
CA VAL A 154 16.69 -12.09 -9.07
C VAL A 154 15.20 -11.79 -9.13
N HIS A 155 14.83 -10.65 -8.58
CA HIS A 155 13.49 -10.12 -8.69
C HIS A 155 13.30 -9.57 -10.10
N VAL A 156 12.19 -9.93 -10.73
CA VAL A 156 11.81 -9.44 -12.05
C VAL A 156 10.42 -8.85 -11.97
N VAL A 157 10.25 -7.63 -12.49
CA VAL A 157 8.94 -7.01 -12.71
C VAL A 157 8.75 -6.75 -14.19
N THR A 158 7.63 -7.20 -14.73
CA THR A 158 7.24 -7.00 -16.12
C THR A 158 5.85 -6.40 -16.21
N PRO A 159 5.64 -5.30 -16.96
CA PRO A 159 4.30 -4.84 -17.26
C PRO A 159 3.58 -5.88 -18.12
N SER A 160 2.44 -6.38 -17.66
CA SER A 160 1.54 -7.21 -18.46
C SER A 160 0.43 -6.40 -19.12
N LYS A 161 0.24 -5.16 -18.67
CA LYS A 161 -0.67 -4.18 -19.29
C LYS A 161 -0.21 -2.75 -19.02
N LEU A 162 -0.32 -1.89 -20.02
CA LEU A 162 -0.29 -0.44 -19.85
C LEU A 162 -1.17 0.18 -20.94
N ASP A 163 -2.31 0.72 -20.54
CA ASP A 163 -3.20 1.53 -21.38
C ASP A 163 -3.11 2.99 -20.92
N LEU A 164 -2.80 3.89 -21.85
CA LEU A 164 -2.82 5.34 -21.66
C LEU A 164 -3.85 5.92 -22.63
N SER A 165 -4.83 6.66 -22.13
CA SER A 165 -5.82 7.31 -23.00
C SER A 165 -5.61 8.81 -23.02
N PHE A 166 -5.68 9.42 -24.20
CA PHE A 166 -5.67 10.86 -24.35
C PHE A 166 -6.53 11.27 -25.55
N SER A 167 -7.51 12.15 -25.32
CA SER A 167 -8.54 12.47 -26.32
C SER A 167 -9.27 11.19 -26.77
N ASP A 168 -9.22 10.88 -28.05
CA ASP A 168 -9.83 9.76 -28.76
C ASP A 168 -8.82 8.64 -29.06
N ALA A 169 -7.57 8.78 -28.61
CA ALA A 169 -6.52 7.80 -28.81
C ALA A 169 -6.22 7.01 -27.53
N THR A 170 -5.95 5.72 -27.69
CA THR A 170 -5.42 4.85 -26.64
C THR A 170 -4.06 4.32 -27.08
N TRP A 171 -3.03 4.56 -26.28
CA TRP A 171 -1.71 3.95 -26.43
C TRP A 171 -1.63 2.73 -25.53
N GLN A 172 -1.19 1.62 -26.11
CA GLN A 172 -1.06 0.36 -25.42
C GLN A 172 0.38 -0.11 -25.51
N LEU A 173 0.89 -0.68 -24.42
CA LEU A 173 2.17 -1.38 -24.44
C LEU A 173 2.03 -2.68 -25.23
N ASP A 174 2.95 -2.91 -26.16
CA ASP A 174 3.10 -4.21 -26.84
C ASP A 174 3.63 -5.24 -25.83
N PRO A 175 2.85 -6.29 -25.48
CA PRO A 175 3.28 -7.30 -24.53
C PRO A 175 4.57 -8.02 -24.95
N GLN A 176 4.89 -8.06 -26.26
CA GLN A 176 6.11 -8.69 -26.78
C GLN A 176 7.36 -7.83 -26.63
N LYS A 177 7.20 -6.53 -26.30
CA LYS A 177 8.29 -5.55 -26.14
C LYS A 177 8.25 -4.87 -24.78
N SER A 178 7.64 -5.53 -23.79
CA SER A 178 7.48 -4.98 -22.46
C SER A 178 8.83 -4.94 -21.74
N PRO A 179 9.27 -3.76 -21.25
CA PRO A 179 10.54 -3.64 -20.55
C PRO A 179 10.50 -4.43 -19.25
N ARG A 180 11.64 -4.98 -18.84
CA ARG A 180 11.75 -5.77 -17.61
C ARG A 180 12.60 -5.01 -16.61
N LEU A 181 12.06 -4.78 -15.42
CA LEU A 181 12.84 -4.25 -14.30
C LEU A 181 13.40 -5.41 -13.51
N ARG A 182 14.70 -5.40 -13.21
CA ARG A 182 15.37 -6.51 -12.53
C ARG A 182 16.30 -6.01 -11.45
N TRP A 183 16.31 -6.67 -10.30
CA TRP A 183 17.28 -6.42 -9.23
C TRP A 183 17.56 -7.71 -8.45
N THR A 184 18.69 -7.74 -7.75
CA THR A 184 19.16 -8.96 -7.07
C THR A 184 19.00 -8.82 -5.56
N GLU A 185 18.51 -9.88 -4.92
CA GLU A 185 18.26 -9.90 -3.47
C GLU A 185 17.37 -8.72 -3.03
N ALA A 186 17.60 -8.16 -1.85
CA ALA A 186 16.90 -6.97 -1.35
C ALA A 186 17.56 -5.64 -1.77
N ASP A 187 18.52 -5.65 -2.70
CA ASP A 187 19.27 -4.45 -3.08
C ASP A 187 18.65 -3.73 -4.27
N TRP A 188 17.80 -2.74 -3.98
CA TRP A 188 17.16 -1.90 -4.99
C TRP A 188 18.17 -1.05 -5.80
N THR A 189 19.41 -0.88 -5.34
CA THR A 189 20.42 -0.13 -6.09
C THR A 189 20.98 -0.90 -7.28
N SER A 190 20.70 -2.21 -7.36
CA SER A 190 21.05 -3.08 -8.49
C SER A 190 20.02 -3.08 -9.63
N ILE A 191 19.03 -2.17 -9.59
CA ILE A 191 17.97 -2.12 -10.61
C ILE A 191 18.56 -1.89 -12.01
N MET A 192 18.20 -2.78 -12.92
CA MET A 192 18.43 -2.69 -14.35
C MET A 192 17.10 -2.68 -15.11
N VAL A 193 17.11 -2.06 -16.29
CA VAL A 193 15.98 -2.06 -17.23
C VAL A 193 16.43 -2.78 -18.49
N ASP A 194 15.82 -3.92 -18.78
CA ASP A 194 16.04 -4.73 -20.00
C ASP A 194 14.91 -4.49 -21.02
#